data_AF-G5SVP6-F1
#
_entry.id   AF-G5SVP6-F1
#
_cell.length_a   1.000
_cell.length_b   1.000
_cell.length_c   1.000
_cell.angle_alpha   90.00
_cell.angle_beta   90.00
_cell.angle_gamma   90.00
#
_symmetry.space_group_name_H-M   'P 1'
#
loop_
_entity.id
_entity.type
_entity.pdbx_description
1 polymer ?
#
loop_
_entity_poly.entity_id
_entity_poly.type
_entity_poly.pdbx_seq_one_letter_code
_entity_poly.pdbx_strand_id
1 'polypeptide(L)' 'MKQQTMEIHNLLNVKSRTELREWLIQNHKTEKECWVVVKRGRPTDDSIFWYIDAVEEALCFGWIDSTTKK' A
#
# COMPACT_ATOMS: atom_id res chain seq x y z
N MET A 1 -15.47 15.62 -22.45
CA MET A 1 -15.13 15.03 -21.13
C MET A 1 -13.96 14.09 -21.36
N LYS A 2 -12.74 14.47 -20.95
CA LYS A 2 -11.57 13.59 -21.12
C LYS A 2 -11.65 12.49 -20.07
N GLN A 3 -11.86 11.25 -20.50
CA GLN A 3 -11.64 10.08 -19.64
C GLN A 3 -10.13 10.03 -19.38
N GLN A 4 -9.72 10.38 -18.17
CA GLN A 4 -8.35 10.22 -17.73
C GLN A 4 -8.19 8.73 -17.40
N THR A 5 -7.50 7.99 -18.27
CA THR A 5 -7.06 6.63 -18.00
C THR A 5 -6.18 6.69 -16.74
N MET A 6 -6.61 6.05 -15.65
CA MET A 6 -5.72 5.87 -14.48
C MET A 6 -4.62 4.89 -14.89
N GLU A 7 -3.43 5.41 -15.18
CA GLU A 7 -2.24 4.59 -15.34
C GLU A 7 -1.80 4.15 -13.94
N ILE A 8 -1.97 2.86 -13.64
CA ILE A 8 -1.55 2.27 -12.37
C ILE A 8 -0.03 2.08 -12.42
N HIS A 9 0.69 2.94 -11.70
CA HIS A 9 2.13 2.81 -11.50
C HIS A 9 2.43 2.04 -10.20
N ASN A 10 3.51 1.28 -10.17
CA ASN A 10 3.97 0.57 -8.96
C ASN A 10 2.93 -0.39 -8.34
N LEU A 11 2.30 -1.24 -9.16
CA LEU A 11 1.49 -2.35 -8.67
C LEU A 11 2.38 -3.45 -8.09
N LEU A 12 2.34 -3.61 -6.77
CA LEU A 12 3.17 -4.52 -6.00
C LEU A 12 2.43 -5.84 -5.76
N ASN A 13 3.07 -6.95 -6.11
CA ASN A 13 2.63 -8.30 -5.78
C ASN A 13 3.25 -8.79 -4.46
N VAL A 14 3.22 -7.94 -3.43
CA VAL A 14 3.78 -8.26 -2.11
C VAL A 14 2.76 -9.04 -1.28
N LYS A 15 3.25 -10.01 -0.50
CA LYS A 15 2.44 -10.94 0.30
C LYS A 15 2.76 -10.91 1.78
N SER A 16 3.57 -9.94 2.22
CA SER A 16 3.92 -9.79 3.63
C SER A 16 4.32 -8.34 3.97
N ARG A 17 4.31 -8.04 5.27
CA ARG A 17 4.83 -6.78 5.81
C ARG A 17 6.28 -6.53 5.43
N THR A 18 7.11 -7.58 5.49
CA THR A 18 8.54 -7.47 5.19
C THR A 18 8.76 -7.04 3.75
N GLU A 19 8.07 -7.68 2.80
CA GLU A 19 8.19 -7.34 1.39
C GLU A 19 7.72 -5.90 1.09
N LEU A 20 6.62 -5.45 1.70
CA LEU A 20 6.18 -4.06 1.56
C LEU A 20 7.20 -3.08 2.18
N ARG A 21 7.72 -3.41 3.37
CA ARG A 21 8.73 -2.59 4.06
C ARG A 21 10.00 -2.46 3.21
N GLU A 22 10.48 -3.53 2.61
CA GLU A 22 11.67 -3.49 1.74
C GLU A 22 11.47 -2.55 0.55
N TRP A 23 10.30 -2.62 -0.09
CA TRP A 23 9.96 -1.72 -1.18
C TRP A 23 9.89 -0.26 -0.68
N LEU A 24 9.25 0.00 0.46
CA LEU A 24 9.15 1.35 1.03
C LEU A 24 10.53 1.91 1.40
N ILE A 25 11.42 1.11 2.02
CA ILE A 25 12.80 1.56 2.35
C ILE A 25 13.50 2.13 1.12
N GLN A 26 13.36 1.47 -0.03
CA GLN A 26 14.03 1.85 -1.26
C GLN A 26 13.32 3.01 -1.99
N ASN A 27 12.00 3.08 -1.93
CA ASN A 27 11.20 3.88 -2.86
C ASN A 27 10.40 5.03 -2.22
N HIS A 28 10.23 5.05 -0.89
CA HIS A 28 9.32 6.02 -0.24
C HIS A 28 9.69 7.50 -0.45
N LYS A 29 10.94 7.81 -0.81
CA LYS A 29 11.36 9.20 -1.05
C LYS A 29 11.23 9.64 -2.50
N THR A 30 11.16 8.70 -3.44
CA THR A 30 11.28 8.95 -4.88
C THR A 30 9.97 8.69 -5.59
N GLU A 31 9.26 7.64 -5.21
CA GLU A 31 7.97 7.29 -5.77
C GLU A 31 6.85 8.12 -5.14
N LYS A 32 5.73 8.27 -5.86
CA LYS A 32 4.58 9.06 -5.40
C LYS A 32 3.44 8.20 -4.87
N GLU A 33 3.33 6.98 -5.38
CA GLU A 33 2.28 6.03 -5.04
C GLU A 33 2.76 4.60 -5.27
N CYS A 34 2.10 3.66 -4.59
CA CYS A 34 2.16 2.23 -4.91
C CYS A 34 0.80 1.59 -4.67
N TRP A 35 0.52 0.55 -5.44
CA TRP A 35 -0.71 -0.21 -5.32
C TRP A 35 -0.40 -1.57 -4.75
N VAL A 36 -1.07 -1.94 -3.67
CA VAL A 36 -0.79 -3.17 -2.94
C VAL A 36 -2.03 -4.03 -2.89
N VAL A 37 -1.90 -5.30 -3.28
CA VAL A 37 -3.00 -6.27 -3.20
C VAL A 37 -3.03 -6.86 -1.80
N VAL A 38 -4.12 -6.62 -1.07
CA VAL A 38 -4.29 -7.03 0.33
C VAL A 38 -5.65 -7.64 0.56
N LYS A 39 -5.75 -8.53 1.55
CA LYS A 39 -7.05 -9.00 2.04
C LYS A 39 -7.67 -7.95 2.96
N ARG A 40 -8.95 -7.63 2.76
CA ARG A 40 -9.72 -6.75 3.65
C ARG A 40 -10.57 -7.56 4.63
N GLY A 41 -10.79 -7.01 5.82
CA GLY A 41 -11.60 -7.62 6.87
C GLY A 41 -10.85 -7.72 8.19
N ARG A 42 -11.45 -8.44 9.15
CA ARG A 42 -10.81 -8.74 10.43
C ARG A 42 -9.70 -9.77 10.19
N PRO A 43 -8.44 -9.50 10.59
CA PRO A 43 -7.39 -10.50 10.54
C PRO A 43 -7.79 -11.75 11.35
N THR A 44 -7.70 -12.90 10.72
CA THR A 44 -7.97 -14.22 11.34
C THR A 44 -6.78 -15.17 11.25
N ASP A 45 -5.75 -14.78 10.49
CA ASP A 45 -4.58 -15.60 10.17
C ASP A 45 -3.41 -14.65 9.86
N ASP A 46 -2.33 -14.76 10.62
CA ASP A 46 -1.15 -13.90 10.51
C ASP A 46 -0.26 -14.25 9.29
N SER A 47 -0.52 -15.36 8.61
CA SER A 47 0.15 -15.72 7.34
C SER A 47 -0.42 -14.98 6.14
N ILE A 48 -1.58 -14.33 6.30
CA ILE A 48 -2.22 -13.56 5.25
C ILE A 48 -1.80 -12.09 5.39
N PHE A 49 -1.51 -11.46 4.27
CA PHE A 49 -1.25 -10.03 4.24
C PHE A 49 -2.55 -9.23 4.17
N TRP A 50 -2.86 -8.57 5.29
CA TRP A 50 -4.10 -7.83 5.48
C TRP A 50 -3.92 -6.34 5.17
N TYR A 51 -5.04 -5.69 4.90
CA TYR A 51 -5.09 -4.25 4.69
C TYR A 51 -4.50 -3.47 5.87
N ILE A 52 -4.78 -3.88 7.10
CA ILE A 52 -4.23 -3.23 8.29
C ILE A 52 -2.71 -3.33 8.34
N ASP A 53 -2.14 -4.46 7.88
CA ASP A 53 -0.70 -4.65 7.82
C ASP A 53 -0.05 -3.65 6.86
N ALA A 54 -0.62 -3.51 5.66
CA ALA A 54 -0.14 -2.54 4.68
C ALA A 54 -0.28 -1.09 5.16
N VAL A 55 -1.37 -0.77 5.87
CA VAL A 55 -1.58 0.58 6.46
C VAL A 55 -0.54 0.89 7.52
N GLU A 56 -0.27 -0.04 8.44
CA GLU A 56 0.73 0.16 9.49
C GLU A 56 2.13 0.36 8.91
N GLU A 57 2.51 -0.43 7.90
CA GLU A 57 3.77 -0.24 7.19
C GLU A 57 3.82 1.12 6.49
N ALA A 58 2.78 1.51 5.75
CA ALA A 58 2.71 2.82 5.12
C ALA A 58 2.84 3.96 6.13
N LEU A 59 2.20 3.84 7.31
CA LEU A 59 2.31 4.83 8.39
C LEU A 59 3.75 5.00 8.90
N CYS A 60 4.53 3.92 9.02
CA CYS A 60 5.92 3.99 9.44
C CYS A 60 6.80 4.85 8.52
N PHE A 61 6.44 4.97 7.24
CA PHE A 61 7.16 5.76 6.25
C PHE A 61 6.47 7.09 5.91
N GLY A 62 5.40 7.45 6.62
CA GLY A 62 4.58 8.63 6.31
C GLY A 62 3.90 8.55 4.93
N TRP A 63 3.67 7.33 4.43
CA TRP A 63 3.22 6.99 3.08
C TRP A 63 1.72 6.71 3.01
N ILE A 64 0.93 7.41 3.83
CA ILE A 64 -0.53 7.34 3.80
C ILE A 64 -1.08 8.66 3.25
N ASP A 65 -1.90 8.59 2.20
CA ASP A 65 -2.69 9.73 1.78
C ASP A 65 -3.90 9.83 2.71
N SER A 66 -3.87 10.78 3.65
CA SER A 66 -5.01 11.05 4.54
C SER A 66 -6.09 11.80 3.77
N THR A 67 -6.78 11.15 2.84
CA THR A 67 -7.99 11.72 2.24
C THR A 67 -9.20 11.44 3.14
N THR A 68 -9.33 12.23 4.21
CA THR A 68 -10.63 12.40 4.88
C THR A 68 -11.59 13.08 3.90
N LYS A 69 -12.41 12.30 3.19
CA LYS A 69 -13.62 12.84 2.56
C LYS A 69 -14.66 13.06 3.66
N LYS A 70 -14.99 14.33 3.92
CA LYS A 70 -16.21 14.71 4.64
C LYS A 70 -17.43 14.44 3.75
#